data_AF-A0A1X7U4N1-F1
#
_entry.id   AF-A0A1X7U4N1-F1
#
_cell.length_a   1.000
_cell.length_b   1.000
_cell.length_c   1.000
_cell.angle_alpha   90.00
_cell.angle_beta   90.00
_cell.angle_gamma   90.00
#
_symmetry.space_group_name_H-M   'P 1'
#
loop_
_entity.id
_entity.type
_entity.pdbx_description
1 polymer ?
#
loop_
_entity_poly.entity_id
_entity_poly.type
_entity_poly.pdbx_seq_one_letter_code
_entity_poly.pdbx_strand_id
1 'polypeptide(L)'
;MKTTLLALFLYSFILIGTVKGKYKDLYCGRQDYILTPKELPHLHCTPITFTIHYGDFQNKKYEKFVDGGKVKCNRVLRVLNHPNIFGAFYRFDAIGAAIIAFGMGECLEDMGKFKREQYNDLKRAYQYSKTKKKRRKDKEF
;
A
#
# COMPACT_ATOMS: atom_id res chain seq x y z
N MET A 1 44.15 19.18 -25.60
CA MET A 1 43.31 18.48 -24.59
C MET A 1 41.99 19.22 -24.42
N LYS A 2 40.96 18.92 -25.23
CA LYS A 2 39.64 19.60 -25.18
C LYS A 2 38.48 18.63 -25.52
N THR A 3 38.59 17.36 -25.11
CA THR A 3 37.58 16.34 -25.41
C THR A 3 36.97 15.68 -24.17
N THR A 4 37.47 16.01 -22.97
CA THR A 4 37.02 15.39 -21.71
C THR A 4 35.77 16.03 -21.11
N LEU A 5 35.35 17.23 -21.56
CA LEU A 5 34.22 17.97 -20.97
C LEU A 5 32.86 17.60 -21.55
N LEU A 6 32.79 16.94 -22.73
CA LEU A 6 31.51 16.57 -23.34
C LEU A 6 30.92 15.27 -22.77
N ALA A 7 31.74 14.40 -22.18
CA ALA A 7 31.27 13.11 -21.64
C ALA A 7 30.52 13.25 -20.31
N LEU A 8 30.80 14.30 -19.53
CA LEU A 8 30.14 14.55 -18.24
C LEU A 8 28.71 15.09 -18.38
N PHE A 9 28.39 15.77 -19.48
CA PHE A 9 27.04 16.28 -19.74
C PHE A 9 26.07 15.22 -20.25
N LEU A 10 26.56 14.14 -20.87
CA LEU A 10 25.74 13.00 -21.30
C LEU A 10 25.44 12.04 -20.15
N TYR A 11 26.27 12.00 -19.10
CA TYR A 11 26.05 11.14 -17.94
C TYR A 11 24.93 11.64 -17.00
N SER A 12 24.63 12.94 -16.99
CA SER A 12 23.53 13.49 -16.19
C SER A 12 22.14 13.14 -16.76
N PHE A 13 22.03 12.86 -18.06
CA PHE A 13 20.76 12.42 -18.67
C PHE A 13 20.47 10.93 -18.48
N ILE A 14 21.48 10.10 -18.19
CA ILE A 14 21.30 8.64 -18.00
C ILE A 14 20.64 8.33 -16.63
N LEU A 15 20.74 9.23 -15.65
CA LEU A 15 20.07 9.08 -14.35
C LEU A 15 18.59 9.50 -14.34
N ILE A 16 18.08 10.11 -15.42
CA ILE A 16 16.65 10.43 -15.55
C ILE A 16 15.84 9.19 -15.99
N GLY A 17 16.53 8.12 -16.44
CA GLY A 17 15.93 6.87 -16.92
C GLY A 17 15.52 5.85 -15.86
N THR A 18 15.80 6.06 -14.57
CA THR A 18 15.60 5.05 -13.51
C THR A 18 14.28 5.17 -12.72
N VAL A 19 13.34 6.00 -13.17
CA VAL A 19 12.02 6.18 -12.49
C VAL A 19 10.90 5.30 -13.08
N LYS A 20 11.21 4.42 -14.03
CA LYS A 20 10.24 3.42 -14.53
C LYS A 20 10.21 2.22 -13.58
N GLY A 21 9.50 2.35 -12.45
CA GLY A 21 9.21 1.20 -11.58
C GLY A 21 8.94 1.53 -10.12
N LYS A 22 9.17 2.78 -9.66
CA LYS A 22 9.31 3.12 -8.23
C LYS A 22 8.30 2.40 -7.32
N TYR A 23 7.00 2.63 -7.46
CA TYR A 23 6.04 2.07 -6.51
C TYR A 23 5.73 0.58 -6.73
N LYS A 24 5.58 0.16 -7.99
CA LYS A 24 5.29 -1.22 -8.37
C LYS A 24 6.39 -2.17 -7.89
N ASP A 25 7.65 -1.77 -8.03
CA ASP A 25 8.80 -2.60 -7.67
C ASP A 25 9.08 -2.55 -6.17
N LEU A 26 9.03 -1.37 -5.55
CA LEU A 26 9.37 -1.20 -4.13
C LEU A 26 8.31 -1.77 -3.18
N TYR A 27 7.03 -1.69 -3.56
CA TYR A 27 5.94 -1.95 -2.62
C TYR A 27 4.97 -3.05 -3.07
N CYS A 28 4.99 -3.45 -4.34
CA CYS A 28 4.06 -4.45 -4.89
C CYS A 28 4.73 -5.66 -5.52
N GLY A 29 6.04 -5.86 -5.31
CA GLY A 29 6.75 -7.05 -5.78
C GLY A 29 6.69 -7.22 -7.30
N ARG A 30 6.71 -6.11 -8.06
CA ARG A 30 6.58 -6.07 -9.52
C ARG A 30 5.20 -6.49 -10.05
N GLN A 31 4.18 -6.56 -9.21
CA GLN A 31 2.81 -6.89 -9.61
C GLN A 31 1.99 -5.62 -9.79
N ASP A 32 1.16 -5.58 -10.82
CA ASP A 32 0.21 -4.47 -10.99
C ASP A 32 -0.90 -4.51 -9.93
N TYR A 33 -1.14 -5.68 -9.35
CA TYR A 33 -2.11 -5.85 -8.29
C TYR A 33 -1.56 -6.72 -7.17
N ILE A 34 -1.78 -6.30 -5.92
CA ILE A 34 -1.67 -7.21 -4.77
C ILE A 34 -3.07 -7.76 -4.51
N LEU A 35 -3.20 -9.08 -4.62
CA LEU A 35 -4.44 -9.81 -4.91
C LEU A 35 -4.95 -9.60 -6.34
N THR A 36 -5.96 -10.35 -6.73
CA THR A 36 -6.54 -10.24 -8.09
C THR A 36 -7.39 -8.97 -8.22
N PRO A 37 -7.50 -8.35 -9.41
CA PRO A 37 -8.31 -7.13 -9.61
C PRO A 37 -9.82 -7.34 -9.39
N LYS A 38 -10.24 -8.61 -9.35
CA LYS A 38 -11.63 -9.01 -9.05
C LYS A 38 -11.87 -9.14 -7.54
N GLU A 39 -10.84 -9.27 -6.72
CA GLU A 39 -11.01 -9.38 -5.26
C GLU A 39 -10.98 -7.99 -4.62
N LEU A 40 -11.80 -7.76 -3.60
CA LEU A 40 -11.78 -6.54 -2.80
C LEU A 40 -11.52 -6.86 -1.33
N PRO A 41 -10.71 -6.04 -0.63
CA PRO A 41 -9.87 -4.98 -1.15
C PRO A 41 -8.69 -5.53 -1.99
N HIS A 42 -8.15 -4.73 -2.91
CA HIS A 42 -6.87 -5.00 -3.58
C HIS A 42 -6.07 -3.71 -3.70
N LEU A 43 -4.76 -3.84 -3.89
CA LEU A 43 -3.92 -2.72 -4.31
C LEU A 43 -3.77 -2.74 -5.82
N HIS A 44 -3.83 -1.57 -6.44
CA HIS A 44 -3.44 -1.33 -7.81
C HIS A 44 -2.16 -0.47 -7.80
N CYS A 45 -1.11 -1.02 -8.40
CA CYS A 45 0.23 -0.48 -8.41
C CYS A 45 0.70 -0.29 -9.85
N THR A 46 1.21 0.89 -10.16
CA THR A 46 1.96 1.14 -11.39
C THR A 46 3.26 1.83 -11.01
N PRO A 47 4.19 2.09 -11.95
CA PRO A 47 5.38 2.86 -11.65
C PRO A 47 5.13 4.20 -10.94
N ILE A 48 3.96 4.82 -11.17
CA ILE A 48 3.61 6.16 -10.66
C ILE A 48 2.33 6.20 -9.82
N THR A 49 1.65 5.07 -9.61
CA THR A 49 0.43 5.02 -8.80
C THR A 49 0.50 3.94 -7.73
N PHE A 50 -0.11 4.23 -6.59
CA PHE A 50 -0.34 3.28 -5.52
C PHE A 50 -1.74 3.57 -4.94
N THR A 51 -2.68 2.66 -5.16
CA THR A 51 -4.11 2.88 -4.87
C THR A 51 -4.71 1.65 -4.22
N ILE A 52 -5.45 1.83 -3.12
CA ILE A 52 -6.30 0.76 -2.57
C ILE A 52 -7.70 0.87 -3.16
N HIS A 53 -8.21 -0.24 -3.68
CA HIS A 53 -9.60 -0.42 -4.05
C HIS A 53 -10.31 -1.22 -2.95
N TYR A 54 -11.53 -0.81 -2.59
CA TYR A 54 -12.31 -1.40 -1.50
C TYR A 54 -13.81 -1.25 -1.75
N GLY A 55 -14.63 -1.83 -0.87
CA GLY A 55 -16.08 -1.90 -1.02
C GLY A 55 -16.53 -3.26 -1.55
N ASP A 56 -17.60 -3.27 -2.32
CA ASP A 56 -18.12 -4.46 -3.01
C ASP A 56 -18.07 -4.27 -4.54
N PHE A 57 -18.46 -5.31 -5.28
CA PHE A 57 -18.43 -5.29 -6.75
C PHE A 57 -19.33 -4.23 -7.38
N GLN A 58 -20.43 -3.86 -6.73
CA GLN A 58 -21.40 -2.88 -7.26
C GLN A 58 -21.00 -1.45 -6.88
N ASN A 59 -20.36 -1.27 -5.72
CA ASN A 59 -19.98 0.02 -5.14
C ASN A 59 -18.47 0.08 -4.88
N LYS A 60 -17.67 -0.16 -5.92
CA LYS A 60 -16.20 -0.12 -5.85
C LYS A 60 -15.73 1.30 -5.57
N LYS A 61 -15.03 1.47 -4.45
CA LYS A 61 -14.38 2.71 -4.02
C LYS A 61 -12.87 2.59 -4.17
N TYR A 62 -12.18 3.72 -4.15
CA TYR A 62 -10.73 3.75 -4.21
C TYR A 62 -10.14 4.91 -3.42
N GLU A 63 -8.90 4.72 -2.94
CA GLU A 63 -8.11 5.74 -2.30
C GLU A 63 -6.73 5.81 -2.97
N LYS A 64 -6.43 6.94 -3.62
CA LYS A 64 -5.16 7.17 -4.30
C LYS A 64 -4.13 7.72 -3.32
N PHE A 65 -3.06 6.98 -3.05
CA PHE A 65 -1.94 7.47 -2.22
C PHE A 65 -0.96 8.30 -3.03
N VAL A 66 -0.99 8.17 -4.36
CA VAL A 66 -0.25 9.03 -5.29
C VAL A 66 -1.24 9.66 -6.26
N ASP A 67 -1.21 10.98 -6.37
CA ASP A 67 -2.14 11.75 -7.20
C ASP A 67 -1.39 12.89 -7.90
N GLY A 68 -1.41 12.90 -9.23
CA GLY A 68 -0.60 13.83 -10.03
C GLY A 68 0.91 13.73 -9.74
N GLY A 69 1.42 12.52 -9.47
CA GLY A 69 2.82 12.28 -9.11
C GLY A 69 3.21 12.68 -7.68
N LYS A 70 2.29 13.22 -6.89
CA LYS A 70 2.54 13.63 -5.50
C LYS A 70 2.01 12.59 -4.52
N VAL A 71 2.83 12.24 -3.53
CA VAL A 71 2.43 11.38 -2.42
C VAL A 71 1.43 12.12 -1.52
N LYS A 72 0.40 11.42 -1.07
CA LYS A 72 -0.69 11.93 -0.21
C LYS A 72 -0.67 11.22 1.13
N CYS A 73 0.27 11.57 2.00
CA CYS A 73 0.49 10.90 3.28
C CYS A 73 -0.70 10.93 4.23
N ASN A 74 -1.47 12.01 4.21
CA ASN A 74 -2.75 12.10 4.93
C ASN A 74 -3.74 10.99 4.53
N ARG A 75 -3.79 10.58 3.25
CA ARG A 75 -4.65 9.49 2.77
C ARG A 75 -4.13 8.14 3.25
N VAL A 76 -2.81 7.92 3.23
CA VAL A 76 -2.18 6.70 3.76
C VAL A 76 -2.50 6.53 5.24
N LEU A 77 -2.27 7.57 6.04
CA LEU A 77 -2.56 7.57 7.47
C LEU A 77 -4.04 7.32 7.76
N ARG A 78 -4.94 7.95 7.00
CA ARG A 78 -6.38 7.72 7.13
C ARG A 78 -6.73 6.24 6.91
N VAL A 79 -6.15 5.61 5.89
CA VAL A 79 -6.37 4.18 5.64
C VAL A 79 -5.84 3.33 6.79
N LEU A 80 -4.61 3.59 7.23
CA LEU A 80 -3.97 2.86 8.32
C LEU A 80 -4.71 3.01 9.66
N ASN A 81 -5.25 4.19 9.98
CA ASN A 81 -5.96 4.48 11.23
C ASN A 81 -7.42 3.98 11.23
N HIS A 82 -8.05 3.84 10.06
CA HIS A 82 -9.45 3.41 9.95
C HIS A 82 -9.64 2.21 9.03
N PRO A 83 -8.92 1.09 9.25
CA PRO A 83 -8.78 0.07 8.24
C PRO A 83 -10.07 -0.72 7.97
N ASN A 84 -11.03 -0.71 8.90
CA ASN A 84 -12.37 -1.29 8.71
C ASN A 84 -13.17 -0.57 7.61
N ILE A 85 -12.95 0.74 7.42
CA ILE A 85 -13.64 1.53 6.38
C ILE A 85 -13.11 1.16 4.99
N PHE A 86 -11.84 0.83 4.90
CA PHE A 86 -11.14 0.54 3.65
C PHE A 86 -11.06 -0.98 3.38
N GLY A 87 -12.22 -1.64 3.50
CA GLY A 87 -12.37 -3.06 3.15
C GLY A 87 -11.75 -4.03 4.17
N ALA A 88 -11.47 -3.58 5.39
CA ALA A 88 -10.81 -4.40 6.42
C ALA A 88 -9.50 -5.03 5.90
N PHE A 89 -8.68 -4.24 5.20
CA PHE A 89 -7.49 -4.74 4.51
C PHE A 89 -6.47 -5.46 5.42
N TYR A 90 -6.51 -5.24 6.74
CA TYR A 90 -5.67 -5.97 7.70
C TYR A 90 -5.91 -7.48 7.70
N ARG A 91 -7.00 -7.95 7.06
CA ARG A 91 -7.27 -9.37 6.83
C ARG A 91 -6.35 -9.98 5.76
N PHE A 92 -5.67 -9.15 4.97
CA PHE A 92 -4.82 -9.53 3.86
C PHE A 92 -3.40 -9.02 4.11
N ASP A 93 -2.52 -9.95 4.48
CA ASP A 93 -1.15 -9.62 4.91
C ASP A 93 -0.36 -8.86 3.85
N ALA A 94 -0.48 -9.28 2.59
CA ALA A 94 0.21 -8.65 1.47
C ALA A 94 -0.23 -7.19 1.28
N ILE A 95 -1.54 -6.90 1.39
CA ILE A 95 -2.05 -5.54 1.26
C ILE A 95 -1.56 -4.68 2.43
N GLY A 96 -1.77 -5.15 3.66
CA GLY A 96 -1.37 -4.41 4.85
C GLY A 96 0.13 -4.11 4.87
N ALA A 97 0.96 -5.10 4.56
CA ALA A 97 2.41 -4.95 4.50
C ALA A 97 2.83 -3.91 3.44
N ALA A 98 2.22 -3.93 2.26
CA ALA A 98 2.54 -2.98 1.20
C ALA A 98 2.15 -1.53 1.54
N ILE A 99 0.97 -1.32 2.15
CA ILE A 99 0.54 0.03 2.58
C ILE A 99 1.47 0.57 3.67
N ILE A 100 1.87 -0.27 4.62
CA ILE A 100 2.81 0.11 5.70
C ILE A 100 4.18 0.41 5.12
N ALA A 101 4.70 -0.43 4.22
CA ALA A 101 5.98 -0.21 3.57
C ALA A 101 5.98 1.10 2.75
N PHE A 102 4.91 1.36 2.01
CA PHE A 102 4.71 2.62 1.30
C PHE A 102 4.73 3.81 2.27
N GLY A 103 3.94 3.74 3.36
CA GLY A 103 3.90 4.80 4.36
C GLY A 103 5.27 5.05 5.00
N MET A 104 5.99 3.99 5.40
CA MET A 104 7.29 4.14 6.05
C MET A 104 8.35 4.69 5.09
N GLY A 105 8.25 4.37 3.79
CA GLY A 105 9.20 4.84 2.78
C GLY A 105 8.93 6.26 2.29
N GLU A 106 7.66 6.65 2.13
CA GLU A 106 7.29 7.90 1.48
C GLU A 106 6.66 8.93 2.44
N CYS A 107 6.29 8.52 3.66
CA CYS A 107 5.52 9.33 4.61
C CYS A 107 6.07 9.25 6.05
N LEU A 108 7.35 8.94 6.23
CA LEU A 108 7.94 8.67 7.55
C LEU A 108 7.71 9.79 8.57
N GLU A 109 7.86 11.05 8.14
CA GLU A 109 7.67 12.23 9.00
C GLU A 109 6.23 12.36 9.49
N ASP A 110 5.25 12.08 8.62
CA ASP A 110 3.83 12.05 8.96
C ASP A 110 3.44 10.79 9.77
N MET A 111 4.24 9.73 9.66
CA MET A 111 3.99 8.41 10.24
C MET A 111 4.41 8.26 11.70
N GLY A 112 4.80 9.34 12.38
CA GLY A 112 5.47 9.36 13.71
C GLY A 112 4.85 8.53 14.84
N LYS A 113 3.71 7.86 14.65
CA LYS A 113 3.13 6.90 15.60
C LYS A 113 2.61 5.59 15.00
N PHE A 114 2.48 5.45 13.68
CA PHE A 114 1.92 4.23 13.09
C PHE A 114 3.01 3.16 12.93
N LYS A 115 3.02 2.14 13.80
CA LYS A 115 4.06 1.11 13.81
C LYS A 115 3.56 -0.25 13.34
N ARG A 116 4.47 -1.11 12.87
CA ARG A 116 4.16 -2.49 12.47
C ARG A 116 3.50 -3.28 13.60
N GLU A 117 3.84 -3.00 14.86
CA GLU A 117 3.19 -3.62 16.02
C GLU A 117 1.69 -3.31 16.07
N GLN A 118 1.29 -2.06 15.81
CA GLN A 118 -0.13 -1.67 15.81
C GLN A 118 -0.91 -2.40 14.71
N TYR A 119 -0.30 -2.61 13.55
CA TYR A 119 -0.89 -3.45 12.51
C TYR A 119 -1.07 -4.90 12.95
N ASN A 120 -0.05 -5.47 13.60
CA ASN A 120 -0.13 -6.83 14.13
C ASN A 120 -1.23 -6.96 15.20
N ASP A 121 -1.42 -5.95 16.05
CA ASP A 121 -2.47 -5.92 17.06
C ASP A 121 -3.87 -5.85 16.45
N LEU A 122 -4.06 -5.02 15.40
CA LEU A 122 -5.31 -4.99 14.62
C LEU A 122 -5.62 -6.36 14.01
N LYS A 123 -4.61 -7.01 13.42
CA LYS A 123 -4.76 -8.36 12.84
C LYS A 123 -5.11 -9.40 13.89
N ARG A 124 -4.43 -9.39 15.06
CA ARG A 124 -4.71 -10.30 16.18
C ARG A 124 -6.12 -10.12 16.73
N ALA A 125 -6.55 -8.88 16.93
CA ALA A 125 -7.90 -8.56 17.41
C ALA A 125 -8.98 -9.14 16.48
N TYR A 126 -8.78 -9.03 15.17
CA TYR A 126 -9.67 -9.65 14.20
C TYR A 126 -9.68 -11.17 14.30
N GLN A 127 -8.51 -11.81 14.31
CA GLN A 127 -8.41 -13.27 14.43
C GLN A 127 -9.15 -13.76 15.68
N TYR A 128 -8.93 -13.13 16.83
CA TYR A 128 -9.61 -13.44 18.09
C TYR A 128 -11.14 -13.32 17.98
N SER A 129 -11.65 -12.24 17.37
CA SER A 129 -13.09 -12.05 17.21
C SER A 129 -13.74 -13.13 16.33
N LYS A 130 -13.04 -13.59 15.29
CA LYS A 130 -13.49 -14.67 14.40
C LYS A 130 -13.61 -16.00 15.15
N THR A 131 -12.62 -16.35 15.96
CA THR A 131 -12.63 -17.60 16.77
C THR A 131 -13.76 -17.59 17.79
N LYS A 132 -14.01 -16.45 18.44
CA LYS A 132 -15.11 -16.29 19.41
C LYS A 132 -16.48 -16.45 18.75
N LYS A 133 -16.68 -15.88 17.55
CA LYS A 133 -17.94 -16.04 16.79
C LYS A 133 -18.18 -17.50 16.39
N LYS A 134 -17.14 -18.23 15.99
CA LYS A 134 -17.23 -19.66 15.67
C LYS A 134 -17.68 -20.48 16.88
N ARG A 135 -17.01 -20.32 18.03
CA ARG A 135 -17.34 -21.03 19.29
C ARG A 135 -18.75 -20.77 19.82
N ARG A 136 -19.35 -19.61 19.51
CA ARG A 136 -20.75 -19.34 19.88
C ARG A 136 -21.72 -20.14 19.01
N LYS A 137 -21.49 -20.18 17.69
CA LYS A 137 -22.30 -20.99 16.78
C LYS A 137 -22.23 -22.48 17.14
N ASP A 138 -21.05 -22.99 17.46
CA ASP A 138 -20.86 -24.41 17.82
C ASP A 138 -21.53 -24.80 19.17
N LYS A 139 -22.02 -23.83 19.96
CA LYS A 139 -22.76 -24.05 21.22
C LYS A 139 -24.28 -23.89 21.08
N GLU A 140 -24.75 -23.43 19.93
CA GLU A 140 -26.18 -23.22 19.62
C GLU A 140 -26.78 -24.42 18.85
N PHE A 141 -25.97 -25.46 18.60
CA PHE A 141 -26.35 -26.77 18.04
C PHE A 141 -25.98 -27.87 19.03
#